data_AF-A0A0L8FZ39-F1
#
_entry.id   AF-A0A0L8FZ39-F1
#
_cell.length_a   1.000
_cell.length_b   1.000
_cell.length_c   1.000
_cell.angle_alpha   90.00
_cell.angle_beta   90.00
_cell.angle_gamma   90.00
#
_symmetry.space_group_name_H-M   'P 1'
#
loop_
_entity.id
_entity.type
_entity.pdbx_description
1 polymer ?
#
loop_
_entity_poly.entity_id
_entity_poly.type
_entity_poly.pdbx_seq_one_letter_code
_entity_poly.pdbx_strand_id
1 'polypeptide(L)'
;FRLFQTEEEIGYLFSDFKNVHSDALRQNEVLEAHALLVMATLDKAITSLDDYDAVRESLLRTGGKHYRLKNYKPQYFRLMEQPFLSAIQITLGDRYSESMEIIYKKTIDFIITNLQTGILEAIAEAARTNNAENSQPAPIENTNHVTSTPTVQPLPVVS
;
A
#
# COMPACT_ATOMS: atom_id res chain seq x y z
N PHE A 1 10.00 16.18 -12.00
CA PHE A 1 9.17 15.73 -10.87
C PHE A 1 9.09 16.83 -9.81
N ARG A 2 8.05 17.69 -9.86
CA ARG A 2 7.84 18.78 -8.87
C ARG A 2 7.21 18.32 -7.55
N LEU A 3 6.55 17.15 -7.54
CA LEU A 3 5.85 16.61 -6.36
C LEU A 3 6.74 16.51 -5.11
N PHE A 4 7.96 16.02 -5.28
CA PHE A 4 8.90 15.83 -4.16
C PHE A 4 9.58 17.13 -3.71
N GLN A 5 9.38 18.23 -4.42
CA GLN A 5 9.89 19.56 -4.05
C GLN A 5 8.88 20.37 -3.23
N THR A 6 7.60 20.01 -3.30
CA THR A 6 6.50 20.78 -2.67
C THR A 6 5.91 20.12 -1.43
N GLU A 7 6.07 18.80 -1.25
CA GLU A 7 5.48 18.05 -0.13
C GLU A 7 6.54 17.32 0.69
N GLU A 8 7.08 18.00 1.71
CA GLU A 8 8.14 17.48 2.58
C GLU A 8 7.73 16.17 3.29
N GLU A 9 6.43 16.02 3.62
CA GLU A 9 5.88 14.78 4.22
C GLU A 9 6.06 13.54 3.33
N ILE A 10 5.96 13.66 2.00
CA ILE A 10 6.17 12.54 1.08
C ILE A 10 7.63 12.10 1.05
N GLY A 11 8.57 13.04 1.22
CA GLY A 11 10.00 12.73 1.28
C GLY A 11 10.33 11.70 2.36
N TYR A 12 9.61 11.70 3.48
CA TYR A 12 9.82 10.79 4.60
C TYR A 12 9.29 9.36 4.39
N LEU A 13 8.36 9.12 3.44
CA LEU A 13 7.88 7.77 3.12
C LEU A 13 8.92 6.93 2.38
N PHE A 14 9.84 7.59 1.69
CA PHE A 14 11.02 6.98 1.12
C PHE A 14 12.15 7.07 2.15
N SER A 15 12.04 6.31 3.23
CA SER A 15 12.94 6.38 4.39
C SER A 15 14.43 6.08 4.13
N ASP A 16 14.81 5.71 2.90
CA ASP A 16 16.21 5.71 2.43
C ASP A 16 16.75 7.13 2.11
N PHE A 17 15.91 8.18 2.12
CA PHE A 17 16.28 9.54 1.69
C PHE A 17 16.25 10.57 2.82
N LYS A 18 16.65 10.18 4.03
CA LYS A 18 16.70 11.07 5.21
C LYS A 18 17.51 12.37 5.04
N ASN A 19 18.30 12.58 3.98
CA ASN A 19 19.19 13.75 3.84
C ASN A 19 19.46 14.18 2.38
N VAL A 20 18.59 13.88 1.42
CA VAL A 20 18.89 14.15 0.00
C VAL A 20 18.22 15.45 -0.46
N HIS A 21 19.02 16.50 -0.72
CA HIS A 21 18.58 17.75 -1.33
C HIS A 21 17.78 17.50 -2.63
N SER A 22 16.87 18.42 -2.98
CA SER A 22 15.95 18.34 -4.13
C SER A 22 16.61 18.02 -5.47
N ASP A 23 17.88 18.38 -5.66
CA ASP A 23 18.66 18.09 -6.87
C ASP A 23 19.17 16.64 -6.94
N ALA A 24 19.43 16.02 -5.80
CA ALA A 24 19.88 14.63 -5.71
C ALA A 24 18.71 13.64 -5.71
N LEU A 25 17.48 14.08 -5.40
CA LEU A 25 16.26 13.31 -5.67
C LEU A 25 16.04 13.10 -7.18
N ARG A 26 16.48 14.05 -8.03
CA ARG A 26 16.40 13.96 -9.49
C ARG A 26 17.34 12.92 -10.11
N GLN A 27 18.40 12.53 -9.41
CA GLN A 27 19.41 11.56 -9.85
C GLN A 27 19.21 10.19 -9.19
N ASN A 28 18.08 10.01 -8.50
CA ASN A 28 17.81 8.78 -7.79
C ASN A 28 17.18 7.75 -8.72
N GLU A 29 17.95 6.71 -9.07
CA GLU A 29 17.52 5.64 -9.98
C GLU A 29 16.24 4.91 -9.53
N VAL A 30 15.98 4.81 -8.21
CA VAL A 30 14.77 4.18 -7.67
C VAL A 30 13.55 5.09 -7.88
N LEU A 31 13.70 6.39 -7.67
CA LEU A 31 12.63 7.36 -7.94
C LEU A 31 12.38 7.52 -9.43
N GLU A 32 13.42 7.51 -10.25
CA GLU A 32 13.31 7.49 -11.70
C GLU A 32 12.63 6.20 -12.19
N ALA A 33 13.01 5.04 -11.67
CA ALA A 33 12.35 3.77 -11.98
C ALA A 33 10.87 3.77 -11.54
N HIS A 34 10.56 4.35 -10.37
CA HIS A 34 9.18 4.49 -9.91
C HIS A 34 8.39 5.44 -10.82
N ALA A 35 8.97 6.57 -11.20
CA ALA A 35 8.42 7.51 -12.15
C ALA A 35 8.15 6.87 -13.52
N LEU A 36 9.11 6.10 -14.04
CA LEU A 36 8.97 5.35 -15.29
C LEU A 36 7.88 4.29 -15.18
N LEU A 37 7.77 3.60 -14.04
CA LEU A 37 6.72 2.63 -13.80
C LEU A 37 5.32 3.28 -13.73
N VAL A 38 5.22 4.46 -13.11
CA VAL A 38 4.00 5.27 -13.12
C VAL A 38 3.65 5.67 -14.55
N MET A 39 4.60 6.22 -15.31
CA MET A 39 4.38 6.61 -16.71
C MET A 39 3.99 5.42 -17.59
N ALA A 40 4.62 4.26 -17.43
CA ALA A 40 4.26 3.04 -18.16
C ALA A 40 2.87 2.51 -17.78
N THR A 41 2.48 2.63 -16.50
CA THR A 41 1.14 2.26 -16.03
C THR A 41 0.07 3.18 -16.61
N LEU A 42 0.38 4.48 -16.69
CA LEU A 42 -0.48 5.50 -17.30
C LEU A 42 -0.60 5.31 -18.81
N ASP A 43 0.51 5.04 -19.49
CA ASP A 43 0.55 4.75 -20.92
C ASP A 43 -0.29 3.51 -21.23
N LYS A 44 -0.07 2.41 -20.49
CA LYS A 44 -0.89 1.20 -20.61
C LYS A 44 -2.37 1.46 -20.34
N ALA A 45 -2.71 2.27 -19.34
CA ALA A 45 -4.11 2.62 -19.06
C ALA A 45 -4.74 3.42 -20.22
N ILE A 46 -3.98 4.29 -20.88
CA ILE A 46 -4.44 5.08 -22.03
C ILE A 46 -4.52 4.22 -23.30
N THR A 47 -3.54 3.35 -23.55
CA THR A 47 -3.44 2.54 -24.77
C THR A 47 -4.27 1.26 -24.71
N SER A 48 -4.69 0.83 -23.51
CA SER A 48 -5.45 -0.41 -23.29
C SER A 48 -6.84 -0.15 -22.68
N LEU A 49 -7.41 1.03 -22.92
CA LEU A 49 -8.77 1.38 -22.49
C LEU A 49 -9.85 0.41 -23.03
N ASP A 50 -9.56 -0.32 -24.11
CA ASP A 50 -10.44 -1.36 -24.66
C ASP A 50 -10.60 -2.57 -23.73
N ASP A 51 -9.65 -2.80 -22.82
CA ASP A 51 -9.71 -3.80 -21.75
C ASP A 51 -9.66 -3.11 -20.37
N TYR A 52 -10.78 -2.44 -20.08
CA TYR A 52 -11.01 -1.71 -18.84
C TYR A 52 -10.74 -2.58 -17.59
N ASP A 53 -11.19 -3.84 -17.61
CA ASP A 53 -11.09 -4.74 -16.47
C ASP A 53 -9.63 -5.11 -16.17
N ALA A 54 -8.83 -5.42 -17.20
CA ALA A 54 -7.41 -5.72 -17.01
C ALA A 54 -6.63 -4.50 -16.49
N VAL A 55 -6.94 -3.30 -16.99
CA VAL A 55 -6.32 -2.05 -16.50
C VAL A 55 -6.70 -1.83 -15.04
N ARG A 56 -7.98 -1.95 -14.71
CA ARG A 56 -8.49 -1.81 -13.34
C ARG A 56 -7.81 -2.78 -12.38
N GLU A 57 -7.74 -4.07 -12.71
CA GLU A 57 -7.10 -5.08 -11.88
C GLU A 57 -5.62 -4.77 -11.65
N SER A 58 -4.91 -4.33 -12.70
CA SER A 58 -3.51 -3.92 -12.58
C SER A 58 -3.32 -2.74 -11.64
N LEU A 59 -4.23 -1.76 -11.66
CA LEU A 59 -4.21 -0.60 -10.75
C LEU A 59 -4.50 -1.02 -9.31
N LEU A 60 -5.52 -1.86 -9.07
CA LEU A 60 -5.83 -2.38 -7.73
C LEU A 60 -4.63 -3.12 -7.12
N ARG A 61 -4.02 -4.03 -7.90
CA ARG A 61 -2.82 -4.77 -7.47
C ARG A 61 -1.65 -3.83 -7.17
N THR A 62 -1.47 -2.77 -7.97
CA THR A 62 -0.41 -1.78 -7.76
C THR A 62 -0.66 -0.95 -6.50
N GLY A 63 -1.90 -0.52 -6.27
CA GLY A 63 -2.34 0.14 -5.04
C GLY A 63 -2.05 -0.73 -3.82
N GLY A 64 -2.46 -2.00 -3.86
CA GLY A 64 -2.25 -2.95 -2.77
C GLY A 64 -0.78 -3.14 -2.38
N LYS A 65 0.16 -3.06 -3.33
CA LYS A 65 1.61 -3.13 -3.02
C LYS A 65 2.08 -2.00 -2.09
N HIS A 66 1.42 -0.83 -2.12
CA HIS A 66 1.79 0.31 -1.27
C HIS A 66 1.44 0.09 0.21
N TYR A 67 0.61 -0.91 0.54
CA TYR A 67 0.40 -1.32 1.93
C TYR A 67 1.71 -1.76 2.62
N ARG A 68 2.69 -2.25 1.84
CA ARG A 68 4.01 -2.66 2.36
C ARG A 68 4.87 -1.47 2.80
N LEU A 69 4.50 -0.25 2.42
CA LEU A 69 5.19 0.97 2.80
C LEU A 69 4.70 1.41 4.18
N LYS A 70 5.63 1.48 5.13
CA LYS A 70 5.32 1.86 6.51
C LYS A 70 4.69 3.25 6.54
N ASN A 71 3.57 3.39 7.26
CA ASN A 71 2.82 4.64 7.43
C ASN A 71 2.30 5.27 6.13
N TYR A 72 2.20 4.49 5.03
CA TYR A 72 1.58 4.98 3.80
C TYR A 72 0.09 5.16 3.97
N LYS A 73 -0.38 6.38 3.72
CA LYS A 73 -1.79 6.74 3.79
C LYS A 73 -2.39 6.75 2.38
N PRO A 74 -3.54 6.13 2.13
CA PRO A 74 -4.18 6.13 0.81
C PRO A 74 -4.37 7.52 0.20
N GLN A 75 -4.55 8.55 1.04
CA GLN A 75 -4.72 9.93 0.59
C GLN A 75 -3.47 10.48 -0.12
N TYR A 76 -2.28 9.92 0.14
CA TYR A 76 -1.04 10.36 -0.51
C TYR A 76 -1.03 10.13 -2.02
N PHE A 77 -1.80 9.16 -2.55
CA PHE A 77 -1.98 9.03 -4.00
C PHE A 77 -2.56 10.28 -4.66
N ARG A 78 -3.42 11.03 -3.95
CA ARG A 78 -4.06 12.24 -4.50
C ARG A 78 -3.05 13.36 -4.76
N LEU A 79 -1.92 13.37 -4.06
CA LEU A 79 -0.85 14.37 -4.25
C LEU A 79 -0.20 14.28 -5.64
N MET A 80 -0.33 13.15 -6.35
CA MET A 80 0.15 12.99 -7.73
C MET A 80 -0.64 13.77 -8.79
N GLU A 81 -1.89 14.15 -8.50
CA GLU A 81 -2.83 14.69 -9.50
C GLU A 81 -2.31 15.96 -10.18
N GLN A 82 -2.01 17.00 -9.40
CA GLN A 82 -1.55 18.29 -9.93
C GLN A 82 -0.18 18.21 -10.63
N PRO A 83 0.84 17.53 -10.06
CA PRO A 83 2.11 17.32 -10.77
C PRO A 83 1.96 16.62 -12.11
N PHE A 84 1.05 15.64 -12.20
CA PHE A 84 0.79 14.92 -13.44
C PHE A 84 0.14 15.83 -14.50
N LEU A 85 -0.94 16.53 -14.15
CA LEU A 85 -1.62 17.45 -15.05
C LEU A 85 -0.70 18.58 -15.52
N SER A 86 0.10 19.15 -14.60
CA SER A 86 1.08 20.19 -14.92
C SER A 86 2.16 19.66 -15.89
N ALA A 87 2.64 18.43 -15.70
CA ALA A 87 3.63 17.84 -16.59
C ALA A 87 3.09 17.65 -18.01
N ILE A 88 1.83 17.22 -18.15
CA ILE A 88 1.16 17.07 -19.44
C ILE A 88 0.98 18.41 -20.14
N GLN A 89 0.50 19.42 -19.42
CA GLN A 89 0.31 20.76 -19.97
C GLN A 89 1.63 21.33 -20.51
N ILE A 90 2.72 21.19 -19.73
CA ILE A 90 4.07 21.61 -20.17
C ILE A 90 4.53 20.81 -21.40
N THR A 91 4.27 19.50 -21.43
CA THR A 91 4.73 18.61 -22.51
C THR A 91 3.98 18.86 -23.83
N LEU A 92 2.68 19.17 -23.75
CA LEU A 92 1.85 19.39 -24.94
C LEU A 92 1.89 20.84 -25.41
N GLY A 93 2.22 21.80 -24.54
CA GLY A 93 2.34 23.22 -24.87
C GLY A 93 1.09 23.74 -25.58
N ASP A 94 1.27 24.37 -26.74
CA ASP A 94 0.18 24.94 -27.55
C ASP A 94 -0.83 23.90 -28.06
N ARG A 95 -0.51 22.60 -27.99
CA ARG A 95 -1.44 21.52 -28.36
C ARG A 95 -2.38 21.14 -27.22
N TYR A 96 -2.14 21.64 -26.00
CA TYR A 96 -2.99 21.37 -24.86
C TYR A 96 -4.32 22.13 -24.99
N SER A 97 -5.37 21.39 -25.35
CA SER A 97 -6.73 21.94 -25.52
C SER A 97 -7.61 21.65 -24.31
N GLU A 98 -8.74 22.37 -24.20
CA GLU A 98 -9.74 22.16 -23.15
C GLU A 98 -10.28 20.71 -23.15
N SER A 99 -10.50 20.13 -24.34
CA SER A 99 -10.91 18.73 -24.47
C SER A 99 -9.87 17.77 -23.90
N MET A 100 -8.57 18.04 -24.12
CA MET A 100 -7.49 17.23 -23.54
C MET A 100 -7.43 17.37 -22.02
N GLU A 101 -7.63 18.57 -21.49
CA GLU A 101 -7.68 18.79 -20.04
C GLU A 101 -8.75 17.93 -19.38
N ILE A 102 -9.96 17.90 -19.95
CA ILE A 102 -11.06 17.07 -19.44
C ILE A 102 -10.69 15.58 -19.48
N ILE A 103 -10.08 15.11 -20.57
CA ILE A 103 -9.65 13.70 -20.70
C ILE A 103 -8.60 13.37 -19.63
N TYR A 104 -7.53 14.17 -19.52
CA TYR A 104 -6.44 13.88 -18.59
C TYR A 104 -6.86 13.96 -17.13
N LYS A 105 -7.78 14.88 -16.77
CA LYS A 105 -8.40 14.93 -15.43
C LYS A 105 -9.17 13.65 -15.11
N LYS A 106 -9.99 13.16 -16.04
CA LYS A 106 -10.71 11.90 -15.85
C LYS A 106 -9.77 10.70 -15.75
N THR A 107 -8.74 10.66 -16.58
CA THR A 107 -7.74 9.59 -16.57
C THR A 107 -7.01 9.52 -15.24
N ILE A 108 -6.47 10.64 -14.74
CA ILE A 108 -5.72 10.62 -13.48
C ILE A 108 -6.61 10.33 -12.27
N ASP A 109 -7.85 10.81 -12.27
CA ASP A 109 -8.81 10.51 -11.21
C ASP A 109 -9.17 9.01 -11.18
N PHE A 110 -9.38 8.40 -12.35
CA PHE A 110 -9.59 6.96 -12.47
C PHE A 110 -8.41 6.16 -11.91
N ILE A 111 -7.18 6.54 -12.27
CA ILE A 111 -5.97 5.87 -11.79
C ILE A 111 -5.81 6.00 -10.27
N ILE A 112 -5.91 7.22 -9.74
CA ILE A 112 -5.76 7.49 -8.29
C ILE A 112 -6.83 6.73 -7.50
N THR A 113 -8.08 6.78 -7.95
CA THR A 113 -9.19 6.10 -7.28
C THR A 113 -8.93 4.60 -7.16
N ASN A 114 -8.50 3.94 -8.24
CA ASN A 114 -8.22 2.51 -8.19
C ASN A 114 -6.98 2.16 -7.36
N LEU A 115 -5.94 3.01 -7.36
CA LEU A 115 -4.79 2.83 -6.46
C LEU A 115 -5.22 2.92 -4.99
N GLN A 116 -6.08 3.89 -4.66
CA GLN A 116 -6.66 4.06 -3.33
C GLN A 116 -7.52 2.87 -2.92
N THR A 117 -8.37 2.38 -3.81
CA THR A 117 -9.17 1.17 -3.57
C THR A 117 -8.26 -0.02 -3.29
N GLY A 118 -7.24 -0.25 -4.10
CA GLY A 118 -6.34 -1.39 -3.94
C GLY A 118 -5.60 -1.42 -2.60
N ILE A 119 -5.12 -0.28 -2.11
CA ILE A 119 -4.48 -0.23 -0.78
C ILE A 119 -5.51 -0.42 0.36
N LEU A 120 -6.72 0.13 0.22
CA LEU A 120 -7.79 -0.04 1.22
C LEU A 120 -8.23 -1.50 1.32
N GLU A 121 -8.34 -2.20 0.18
CA GLU A 121 -8.63 -3.64 0.14
C GLU A 121 -7.52 -4.45 0.83
N ALA A 122 -6.24 -4.13 0.57
CA ALA A 122 -5.12 -4.79 1.24
C ALA A 122 -5.10 -4.56 2.76
N ILE A 123 -5.43 -3.34 3.22
CA ILE A 123 -5.57 -3.02 4.64
C ILE A 123 -6.71 -3.84 5.27
N ALA A 124 -7.87 -3.88 4.60
CA ALA A 124 -9.03 -4.61 5.09
C ALA A 124 -8.75 -6.12 5.17
N GLU A 125 -8.05 -6.67 4.18
CA GLU A 125 -7.67 -8.08 4.17
C GLU A 125 -6.73 -8.43 5.33
N ALA A 126 -5.69 -7.61 5.55
CA ALA A 126 -4.78 -7.81 6.68
C ALA A 126 -5.50 -7.72 8.04
N ALA A 127 -6.49 -6.83 8.17
CA ALA A 127 -7.30 -6.74 9.38
C ALA A 127 -8.16 -7.99 9.59
N ARG A 128 -8.71 -8.59 8.52
CA ARG A 128 -9.48 -9.83 8.58
C ARG A 128 -8.63 -11.03 8.98
N THR A 129 -7.44 -11.19 8.41
CA THR A 129 -6.53 -12.31 8.72
C THR A 129 -6.05 -12.26 10.17
N ASN A 130 -5.69 -11.07 10.67
CA ASN A 130 -5.26 -10.89 12.07
C ASN A 130 -6.37 -11.24 13.07
N ASN A 131 -7.63 -10.91 12.74
CA ASN A 131 -8.77 -11.24 13.60
C ASN A 131 -9.10 -12.73 13.59
N ALA A 132 -8.88 -13.42 12.47
CA ALA A 132 -9.11 -14.86 12.34
C ALA A 132 -8.08 -15.68 13.14
N GLU A 133 -6.79 -15.30 13.09
CA GLU A 133 -5.70 -15.94 13.85
C GLU A 133 -5.89 -15.74 15.37
N ASN A 134 -6.31 -14.55 15.82
CA ASN A 134 -6.60 -14.28 17.23
C ASN A 134 -7.89 -14.97 17.75
N SER A 135 -8.72 -15.54 16.86
CA SER A 135 -9.96 -16.22 17.23
C SER A 135 -9.81 -17.75 17.29
N GLN A 136 -8.62 -18.30 17.05
CA GLN A 136 -8.37 -19.72 17.25
C GLN A 136 -8.41 -20.07 18.74
N PRO A 137 -9.22 -21.08 19.16
CA PRO A 137 -9.27 -21.48 20.57
C PRO A 137 -7.89 -21.98 21.00
N ALA A 138 -7.49 -21.60 22.22
CA ALA A 138 -6.22 -22.01 22.80
C ALA A 138 -6.03 -23.53 22.68
N PRO A 139 -4.80 -24.03 22.42
CA PRO A 139 -4.53 -25.46 22.43
C PRO A 139 -5.02 -26.03 23.76
N ILE A 140 -5.86 -27.06 23.68
CA ILE A 140 -6.33 -27.82 24.84
C ILE A 140 -5.11 -28.31 25.61
N GLU A 141 -4.78 -27.68 26.74
CA GLU A 141 -3.77 -28.17 27.68
C GLU A 141 -4.25 -29.52 28.20
N ASN A 142 -3.54 -30.58 27.81
CA ASN A 142 -3.78 -31.92 28.32
C ASN A 142 -3.33 -31.95 29.79
N THR A 143 -4.28 -31.73 30.71
CA THR A 143 -4.06 -31.90 32.14
C THR A 143 -3.96 -33.39 32.46
N ASN A 144 -2.73 -33.91 32.40
CA ASN A 144 -2.43 -35.24 32.95
C ASN A 144 -2.68 -35.22 34.46
N HIS A 145 -3.87 -35.70 34.85
CA HIS A 145 -4.24 -35.98 36.22
C HIS A 145 -3.35 -37.09 36.79
N VAL A 146 -2.31 -36.71 37.54
CA VAL A 146 -1.56 -37.65 38.37
C VAL A 146 -2.50 -38.13 39.48
N THR A 147 -2.92 -39.38 39.42
CA THR A 147 -3.72 -40.04 40.47
C THR A 147 -2.76 -40.47 41.59
N SER A 148 -2.74 -39.72 42.69
CA SER A 148 -2.00 -40.11 43.89
C SER A 148 -2.71 -41.27 44.59
N THR A 149 -2.03 -42.41 44.71
CA THR A 149 -2.43 -43.56 45.55
C THR A 149 -2.42 -43.20 47.04
N PRO A 150 -3.39 -43.66 47.86
CA PRO A 150 -3.38 -43.38 49.29
C PRO A 150 -2.45 -44.36 50.03
N THR A 151 -1.50 -43.80 50.79
CA THR A 151 -0.65 -44.53 51.74
C THR A 151 -1.45 -44.94 52.97
N VAL A 152 -1.52 -46.23 53.27
CA VAL A 152 -2.11 -46.77 54.51
C VAL A 152 -1.10 -46.64 55.65
N GLN A 153 -1.48 -45.98 56.75
CA GLN A 153 -0.71 -45.93 57.99
C GLN A 153 -1.06 -47.13 58.90
N PRO A 154 -0.10 -47.77 59.58
CA PRO A 154 -0.39 -48.82 60.56
C PRO A 154 -0.77 -48.26 61.94
N LEU A 155 -1.64 -49.00 62.64
CA LEU A 155 -2.18 -48.70 63.98
C LEU A 155 -1.10 -48.81 65.08
N PRO A 156 -1.22 -48.06 66.20
CA PRO A 156 -0.27 -48.13 67.31
C PRO A 156 -0.55 -49.35 68.21
N VAL A 157 0.53 -50.02 68.64
CA VAL A 157 0.52 -51.04 69.68
C VAL A 157 0.46 -50.35 71.04
N VAL A 158 -0.55 -50.69 71.84
CA VAL A 158 -0.70 -50.26 73.24
C VAL A 158 0.14 -51.18 74.14
N SER A 159 0.95 -50.58 75.01
CA SER A 159 1.70 -51.26 76.09
C SER A 159 0.82 -51.55 77.30
#